data_AF-A0A3C1JCA7-F1
#
_entry.id   AF-A0A3C1JCA7-F1
#
_cell.length_a   1.000
_cell.length_b   1.000
_cell.length_c   1.000
_cell.angle_alpha   90.00
_cell.angle_beta   90.00
_cell.angle_gamma   90.00
#
_symmetry.space_group_name_H-M   'P 1'
#
loop_
_entity.id
_entity.type
_entity.pdbx_description
1 polymer ?
#
loop_
_entity_poly.entity_id
_entity_poly.type
_entity_poly.pdbx_seq_one_letter_code
_entity_poly.pdbx_strand_id
1 'polypeptide(L)'
;MEIGAPDRYCRHCGKGQGEYIPWYYRHWGIILMTLFGLGPFGLILVWRSPLLSREARAAYTAAILLVTYLVADRLYRVWTFFQAAMGGMAGY
;
A
#
# COMPACT_ATOMS: atom_id res chain seq x y z
N MET A 1 3.41 13.52 -26.86
CA MET A 1 4.05 14.58 -26.07
C MET A 1 5.37 14.02 -25.58
N GLU A 2 6.45 14.36 -26.28
CA GLU A 2 7.76 13.74 -26.04
C GLU A 2 8.35 14.27 -24.73
N ILE A 3 8.48 13.35 -23.78
CA ILE A 3 9.26 13.55 -22.57
C ILE A 3 10.71 13.55 -23.04
N GLY A 4 11.37 14.71 -23.01
CA GLY A 4 12.78 14.77 -23.35
C GLY A 4 13.57 13.85 -22.41
N ALA A 5 14.25 12.86 -22.97
CA ALA A 5 15.12 11.93 -22.23
C ALA A 5 16.11 12.59 -21.24
N PRO A 6 16.59 13.86 -21.40
CA PRO A 6 17.46 14.49 -20.41
C PRO A 6 16.77 15.27 -19.28
N ASP A 7 15.45 15.43 -19.27
CA ASP A 7 14.76 16.28 -18.28
C ASP A 7 14.60 15.55 -16.92
N ARG A 8 15.37 15.98 -15.91
CA ARG A 8 15.33 15.40 -14.53
C ARG A 8 14.01 15.65 -13.80
N TYR A 9 13.27 16.68 -14.19
CA TYR A 9 11.99 17.07 -13.61
C TYR A 9 10.99 17.41 -14.72
N CYS A 10 9.73 17.03 -14.50
CA CYS A 10 8.61 17.38 -15.36
C CYS A 10 8.38 18.91 -15.35
N ARG A 11 8.56 19.61 -16.48
CA ARG A 11 8.35 21.07 -16.55
C ARG A 11 6.91 21.51 -16.24
N HIS A 12 5.94 20.65 -16.50
CA HIS A 12 4.52 20.97 -16.28
C HIS A 12 4.09 20.70 -14.83
N CYS A 13 4.65 19.67 -14.21
CA CYS A 13 4.16 19.12 -12.95
C CYS A 13 5.18 19.18 -11.80
N GLY A 14 6.41 19.60 -12.06
CA GLY A 14 7.50 19.71 -11.08
C GLY A 14 7.99 18.39 -10.47
N LYS A 15 7.46 17.25 -10.91
CA LYS A 15 7.79 15.93 -10.37
C LYS A 15 9.13 15.42 -10.92
N GLY A 16 9.98 14.89 -10.04
CA GLY A 16 11.24 14.24 -10.43
C GLY A 16 11.00 13.00 -11.30
N GLN A 17 11.89 12.75 -12.26
CA GLN A 17 11.86 11.62 -13.18
C GLN A 17 13.14 10.77 -13.07
N GLY A 18 13.05 9.49 -13.44
CA GLY A 18 14.17 8.54 -13.37
C GLY A 18 14.76 8.38 -11.97
N GLU A 19 16.01 8.80 -11.79
CA GLU A 19 16.71 8.71 -10.50
C GLU A 19 16.26 9.77 -9.48
N TYR A 20 15.71 10.90 -9.91
CA TYR A 20 15.36 12.05 -9.05
C TYR A 20 14.02 11.89 -8.32
N ILE A 21 13.52 10.67 -8.25
CA ILE A 21 12.28 10.33 -7.58
C ILE A 21 12.58 10.00 -6.13
N PRO A 22 11.81 10.56 -5.16
CA PRO A 22 11.96 10.21 -3.76
C PRO A 22 11.78 8.71 -3.53
N TRP A 23 12.63 8.12 -2.69
CA TRP A 23 12.69 6.67 -2.45
C TRP A 23 11.33 6.07 -2.04
N TYR A 24 10.48 6.83 -1.34
CA TYR A 24 9.14 6.42 -0.91
C TYR A 24 8.12 6.31 -2.05
N TYR A 25 8.40 6.89 -3.23
CA TYR A 25 7.61 6.68 -4.45
C TYR A 25 8.14 5.55 -5.35
N ARG A 26 9.30 4.95 -5.02
CA ARG A 26 9.80 3.75 -5.70
C ARG A 26 8.97 2.53 -5.28
N HIS A 27 8.93 1.51 -6.13
CA HIS A 27 8.14 0.28 -5.90
C HIS A 27 8.42 -0.34 -4.52
N TRP A 28 9.69 -0.45 -4.15
CA TRP A 28 10.11 -0.95 -2.84
C TRP A 28 9.71 -0.04 -1.68
N GLY A 29 9.80 1.28 -1.84
CA GLY A 29 9.39 2.25 -0.83
C GLY A 29 7.89 2.23 -0.56
N ILE A 30 7.08 2.06 -1.61
CA ILE A 30 5.63 1.88 -1.49
C ILE A 30 5.32 0.58 -0.73
N ILE A 31 5.93 -0.54 -1.09
CA ILE A 31 5.72 -1.82 -0.39
C ILE A 31 6.08 -1.69 1.09
N LEU A 32 7.24 -1.11 1.39
CA LEU A 32 7.74 -0.97 2.76
C LEU A 32 6.84 -0.05 3.59
N MET A 33 6.41 1.09 3.04
CA MET A 33 5.47 1.98 3.72
C MET A 33 4.08 1.36 3.92
N THR A 34 3.63 0.56 2.97
CA THR A 34 2.31 -0.07 3.06
C THR A 34 2.30 -1.21 4.06
N LEU A 35 3.38 -2.00 4.14
CA LEU A 35 3.49 -3.11 5.09
C LEU A 35 3.83 -2.66 6.51
N PHE A 36 4.72 -1.68 6.68
CA PHE A 36 5.28 -1.32 7.99
C PHE A 36 4.81 0.03 8.56
N GLY A 37 4.37 0.97 7.71
CA GLY A 37 4.08 2.34 8.17
C GLY A 37 2.59 2.67 8.29
N LEU A 38 1.82 2.35 7.26
CA LEU A 38 0.47 2.90 7.07
C LEU A 38 -0.62 1.82 6.93
N GLY A 39 -0.27 0.55 6.76
CA GLY A 39 -1.25 -0.51 6.51
C GLY A 39 -2.12 -0.17 5.28
N PRO A 40 -3.47 -0.31 5.36
CA PRO A 40 -4.35 0.00 4.24
C PRO A 40 -4.28 1.47 3.79
N PHE A 41 -3.80 2.40 4.64
CA PHE A 41 -3.63 3.81 4.27
C PHE A 41 -2.45 4.06 3.30
N GLY A 42 -1.61 3.05 3.04
CA GLY A 42 -0.58 3.11 1.99
C GLY A 42 -1.15 3.25 0.57
N LEU A 43 -2.45 2.96 0.38
CA LEU A 43 -3.17 3.18 -0.88
C LEU A 43 -3.09 4.62 -1.39
N ILE A 44 -3.02 5.61 -0.48
CA ILE A 44 -2.89 7.03 -0.86
C ILE A 44 -1.58 7.28 -1.60
N LEU A 45 -0.48 6.64 -1.18
CA LEU A 45 0.83 6.75 -1.83
C LEU A 45 0.82 6.11 -3.22
N VAL A 46 0.16 4.95 -3.36
CA VAL A 46 -0.02 4.24 -4.64
C VAL A 46 -0.76 5.11 -5.66
N TRP A 47 -1.82 5.79 -5.22
CA TRP A 47 -2.65 6.64 -6.09
C TRP A 47 -1.97 7.97 -6.43
N ARG A 48 -1.13 8.49 -5.55
CA ARG A 48 -0.39 9.74 -5.75
C ARG A 48 0.91 9.55 -6.52
N SER A 49 1.42 8.32 -6.59
CA SER A 49 2.67 8.01 -7.31
C SER A 49 2.52 8.26 -8.82
N PRO A 50 3.35 9.15 -9.40
CA PRO A 50 3.38 9.42 -10.84
C PRO A 50 4.12 8.33 -11.64
N LEU A 51 4.79 7.40 -10.96
CA LEU A 51 5.62 6.35 -11.57
C LEU A 51 4.90 5.07 -11.88
N LEU A 52 3.80 4.81 -11.19
CA LEU A 52 3.05 3.60 -11.40
C LEU A 52 2.24 3.74 -12.68
N SER A 53 2.48 2.83 -13.62
CA SER A 53 1.55 2.59 -14.72
C SER A 53 0.16 2.23 -14.16
N ARG A 54 -0.88 2.42 -14.97
CA ARG A 54 -2.26 2.10 -14.57
C ARG A 54 -2.39 0.64 -14.10
N GLU A 55 -1.68 -0.27 -14.75
CA GLU A 55 -1.64 -1.70 -14.42
C GLU A 55 -0.95 -1.96 -13.07
N ALA A 56 0.21 -1.34 -12.84
CA ALA A 56 0.91 -1.47 -11.57
C ALA A 56 0.06 -0.94 -10.41
N ARG A 57 -0.63 0.19 -10.60
CA ARG A 57 -1.55 0.76 -9.61
C ARG A 57 -2.68 -0.20 -9.25
N ALA A 58 -3.26 -0.88 -10.23
CA ALA A 58 -4.29 -1.89 -10.00
C ALA A 58 -3.72 -3.11 -9.25
N ALA A 59 -2.55 -3.62 -9.66
CA ALA A 59 -1.89 -4.75 -9.01
C ALA A 59 -1.57 -4.47 -7.52
N TYR A 60 -1.02 -3.30 -7.21
CA TYR A 60 -0.75 -2.90 -5.83
C TYR A 60 -2.03 -2.75 -5.01
N THR A 61 -3.07 -2.14 -5.58
CA THR A 61 -4.36 -2.00 -4.90
C THR A 61 -4.96 -3.36 -4.55
N ALA A 62 -4.95 -4.30 -5.51
CA ALA A 62 -5.43 -5.66 -5.30
C ALA A 62 -4.61 -6.40 -4.24
N ALA A 63 -3.27 -6.30 -4.29
CA ALA A 63 -2.39 -6.94 -3.32
C ALA A 63 -2.62 -6.40 -1.89
N ILE A 64 -2.77 -5.09 -1.73
CA ILE A 64 -3.02 -4.45 -0.42
C ILE A 64 -4.36 -4.89 0.14
N LEU A 65 -5.41 -4.91 -0.69
CA LEU A 65 -6.73 -5.39 -0.28
C LEU A 65 -6.69 -6.87 0.16
N LEU A 66 -5.99 -7.71 -0.61
CA LEU A 66 -5.84 -9.13 -0.29
C LEU A 66 -5.14 -9.33 1.06
N VAL A 67 -4.01 -8.64 1.27
CA VAL A 67 -3.25 -8.72 2.52
C VAL A 67 -4.09 -8.19 3.69
N THR A 68 -4.77 -7.06 3.50
CA THR A 68 -5.65 -6.47 4.54
C THR A 68 -6.76 -7.44 4.93
N TYR A 69 -7.41 -8.07 3.94
CA TYR A 69 -8.45 -9.06 4.17
C TYR A 69 -7.93 -10.29 4.92
N LEU A 70 -6.77 -10.82 4.52
CA LEU A 70 -6.16 -11.97 5.21
C LEU A 70 -5.84 -11.64 6.67
N VAL A 71 -5.24 -10.48 6.94
CA VAL A 71 -4.93 -10.06 8.31
C VAL A 71 -6.21 -9.89 9.12
N ALA A 72 -7.25 -9.27 8.55
CA ALA A 72 -8.54 -9.10 9.20
C ALA A 72 -9.22 -10.44 9.52
N ASP A 73 -9.21 -11.41 8.58
CA ASP A 73 -9.76 -12.75 8.80
C ASP A 73 -9.02 -13.49 9.92
N ARG A 74 -7.68 -13.41 9.96
CA ARG A 74 -6.89 -14.01 11.04
C ARG A 74 -7.19 -13.37 12.39
N LEU A 75 -7.25 -12.05 12.45
CA LEU A 75 -7.61 -11.33 13.68
C LEU A 75 -9.03 -11.67 14.13
N TYR A 76 -9.98 -11.75 13.20
CA TYR A 76 -11.37 -12.11 13.51
C TYR A 76 -11.48 -13.54 14.03
N ARG A 77 -10.78 -14.51 13.42
CA ARG A 77 -10.74 -15.90 13.90
C ARG A 77 -10.12 -16.01 15.28
N VAL A 78 -9.03 -15.28 15.53
CA VAL A 78 -8.38 -15.25 16.85
C VAL A 78 -9.33 -14.61 17.88
N TRP A 79 -9.96 -13.49 17.54
CA TRP A 79 -10.92 -12.80 18.40
C TRP A 79 -12.13 -13.66 18.74
N THR A 80 -12.73 -14.32 17.75
CA THR A 80 -13.87 -15.23 17.94
C THR A 80 -13.47 -16.46 18.76
N PHE A 81 -12.27 -17.01 18.55
CA PHE A 81 -11.72 -18.05 19.42
C PHE A 81 -11.55 -17.57 20.86
N PHE A 82 -11.00 -16.37 21.07
CA PHE A 82 -10.89 -15.76 22.40
C PHE A 82 -12.25 -15.51 23.05
N GLN A 83 -13.24 -15.01 22.31
CA GLN A 83 -14.60 -14.86 22.81
C GLN A 83 -15.24 -16.20 23.14
N ALA A 84 -14.99 -17.27 22.37
CA ALA A 84 -15.48 -18.60 22.70
C ALA A 84 -14.79 -19.17 23.95
N ALA A 85 -13.47 -18.99 24.07
CA ALA A 85 -12.69 -19.42 25.22
C ALA A 85 -13.05 -18.66 26.51
N MET A 86 -13.28 -17.35 26.42
CA MET A 86 -13.68 -16.51 27.57
C MET A 86 -15.18 -16.53 27.84
N GLY A 87 -16.02 -16.61 26.81
CA GLY A 87 -17.47 -16.77 26.90
C GLY A 87 -17.87 -18.14 27.46
N GLY A 88 -17.07 -19.17 27.21
CA GLY A 88 -17.15 -20.44 27.94
C GLY A 88 -16.85 -20.33 29.44
N MET A 89 -16.17 -19.27 29.90
CA MET A 89 -15.96 -18.96 31.33
C MET A 89 -17.01 -18.01 31.92
N ALA A 90 -17.83 -17.34 31.11
CA ALA A 90 -18.91 -16.46 31.56
C ALA A 90 -20.28 -17.17 31.67
N GLY A 91 -20.28 -18.50 31.54
CA GLY A 91 -21.44 -19.37 31.74
C GLY A 91 -21.56 -19.89 33.17
N TYR A 92 -21.76 -18.98 34.14
CA TYR A 92 -22.50 -19.19 35.40
C TYR A 92 -22.88 -17.84 36.01
#